data_AF-A0A5J4NY66-F1
#
_entry.id   AF-A0A5J4NY66-F1
#
_cell.length_a   1.000
_cell.length_b   1.000
_cell.length_c   1.000
_cell.angle_alpha   90.00
_cell.angle_beta   90.00
_cell.angle_gamma   90.00
#
_symmetry.space_group_name_H-M   'P 1'
#
loop_
_entity.id
_entity.type
_entity.pdbx_description
1 polymer ?
#
loop_
_entity_poly.entity_id
_entity_poly.type
_entity_poly.pdbx_seq_one_letter_code
_entity_poly.pdbx_strand_id
1 'polypeptide(L)'
;MVHVVGEKSGIVVLFVLRKSNNLFFSILVVLTSNVHAEEYSCENTICNPRAGDLLIGRESSLWASSTCGLNGVEAYCVVTTSGKSFCKECASSQPYNAVTNPESHRIDNVVSRVPSNPERWWQSENGIHNVSIVLNLDTQFQFISTILRFKTYRPAAMYLERSYDFGRSWKRYAYFSSNCKRDFPTIYEGPRRTLTDVTCTGVYSQLTPSEGGVVGQFIDLEPFLHTFI
;
A
#
# COMPACT_ATOMS: atom_id res chain seq x y z
N MET A 1 -0.02 2.86 -4.03
CA MET A 1 -1.10 3.46 -4.83
C MET A 1 -2.42 3.04 -4.23
N VAL A 2 -3.31 3.99 -3.95
CA VAL A 2 -4.55 3.80 -3.19
C VAL A 2 -5.68 4.35 -4.07
N HIS A 3 -6.43 3.45 -4.71
CA HIS A 3 -7.31 3.79 -5.83
C HIS A 3 -8.76 3.98 -5.39
N VAL A 4 -9.42 5.01 -5.92
CA VAL A 4 -10.84 5.34 -5.66
C VAL A 4 -11.64 5.58 -6.94
N VAL A 5 -12.97 5.55 -6.81
CA VAL A 5 -13.97 6.13 -7.72
C VAL A 5 -14.91 7.01 -6.85
N GLY A 6 -15.88 7.70 -7.46
CA GLY A 6 -17.07 8.12 -6.71
C GLY A 6 -17.85 6.91 -6.16
N GLU A 7 -18.60 7.01 -5.06
CA GLU A 7 -18.77 8.19 -4.19
C GLU A 7 -19.25 7.78 -2.77
N LYS A 8 -19.40 8.74 -1.84
CA LYS A 8 -19.60 8.51 -0.39
C LYS A 8 -18.49 7.62 0.22
N SER A 9 -18.70 7.11 1.43
CA SER A 9 -17.76 6.34 2.28
C SER A 9 -16.55 7.13 2.79
N GLY A 10 -16.57 7.58 4.05
CA GLY A 10 -15.30 7.93 4.73
C GLY A 10 -14.41 6.69 4.77
N ILE A 11 -13.12 6.80 4.39
CA ILE A 11 -12.17 5.69 4.43
C ILE A 11 -10.79 6.24 4.83
N VAL A 12 -10.49 6.23 6.14
CA VAL A 12 -9.11 6.31 6.62
C VAL A 12 -8.50 4.93 6.48
N VAL A 13 -7.36 4.75 5.80
CA VAL A 13 -6.73 3.42 5.61
C VAL A 13 -5.60 3.21 6.60
N LEU A 14 -5.68 2.17 7.43
CA LEU A 14 -4.59 1.72 8.31
C LEU A 14 -3.89 0.51 7.69
N PHE A 15 -2.57 0.59 7.60
CA PHE A 15 -1.69 -0.52 7.20
C PHE A 15 -0.90 -1.01 8.39
N VAL A 16 -1.23 -2.16 8.98
CA VAL A 16 -0.44 -2.75 10.07
C VAL A 16 0.47 -3.84 9.53
N LEU A 17 1.79 -3.64 9.62
CA LEU A 17 2.81 -4.48 9.01
C LEU A 17 3.62 -5.25 10.07
N ARG A 18 3.75 -6.58 9.93
CA ARG A 18 4.55 -7.48 10.81
C ARG A 18 5.49 -8.35 9.95
N LYS A 19 6.81 -8.16 10.01
CA LYS A 19 7.82 -8.64 9.02
C LYS A 19 8.30 -10.10 9.16
N SER A 20 8.60 -10.81 8.05
CA SER A 20 9.35 -12.09 8.02
C SER A 20 9.96 -12.42 6.64
N ASN A 21 11.30 -12.31 6.52
CA ASN A 21 12.19 -12.86 5.47
C ASN A 21 11.91 -12.50 3.98
N ASN A 22 13.01 -12.55 3.17
CA ASN A 22 14.14 -11.48 0.74
C ASN A 22 14.53 -12.32 -0.61
N LEU A 23 13.64 -12.59 -1.61
CA LEU A 23 14.03 -13.25 -2.91
C LEU A 23 13.09 -13.12 -4.18
N PHE A 24 13.21 -12.14 -5.10
CA PHE A 24 12.76 -12.25 -6.53
C PHE A 24 13.88 -11.71 -7.48
N PHE A 25 13.53 -11.38 -8.73
CA PHE A 25 14.33 -10.86 -9.86
C PHE A 25 13.59 -9.67 -10.55
N SER A 26 14.13 -9.12 -11.65
CA SER A 26 13.58 -7.99 -12.44
C SER A 26 12.71 -8.39 -13.65
N ILE A 27 12.22 -7.41 -14.43
CA ILE A 27 11.14 -7.52 -15.45
C ILE A 27 11.64 -7.18 -16.87
N LEU A 28 10.99 -7.74 -17.90
CA LEU A 28 11.10 -7.35 -19.33
C LEU A 28 9.81 -6.65 -19.81
N VAL A 29 9.93 -5.72 -20.77
CA VAL A 29 8.85 -4.83 -21.26
C VAL A 29 8.50 -5.09 -22.73
N VAL A 30 7.22 -4.90 -23.10
CA VAL A 30 6.73 -4.78 -24.49
C VAL A 30 5.82 -3.55 -24.60
N LEU A 31 5.83 -2.88 -25.77
CA LEU A 31 5.15 -1.61 -26.05
C LEU A 31 4.00 -1.78 -27.06
N THR A 32 2.92 -1.01 -26.91
CA THR A 32 2.19 -0.34 -28.01
C THR A 32 1.43 0.90 -27.51
N SER A 33 1.17 1.85 -28.41
CA SER A 33 0.29 3.03 -28.24
C SER A 33 -1.12 2.76 -28.84
N ASN A 34 -2.14 3.63 -28.90
CA ASN A 34 -2.36 5.06 -28.67
C ASN A 34 -3.78 5.24 -28.07
N VAL A 35 -4.11 6.36 -27.40
CA VAL A 35 -5.52 6.83 -27.25
C VAL A 35 -5.59 8.36 -27.31
N HIS A 36 -6.59 8.86 -28.06
CA HIS A 36 -6.97 10.27 -28.21
C HIS A 36 -7.66 10.82 -26.95
N ALA A 37 -7.66 12.15 -26.75
CA ALA A 37 -8.43 12.78 -25.67
C ALA A 37 -9.60 13.59 -26.26
N GLU A 38 -10.83 13.21 -25.93
CA GLU A 38 -12.06 13.98 -26.19
C GLU A 38 -12.60 14.63 -24.90
N GLU A 39 -13.27 15.78 -25.06
CA GLU A 39 -14.09 16.44 -24.04
C GLU A 39 -15.50 15.82 -24.01
N TYR A 40 -16.10 15.67 -22.81
CA TYR A 40 -17.45 15.11 -22.66
C TYR A 40 -18.31 15.94 -21.68
N SER A 41 -19.62 16.02 -21.96
CA SER A 41 -20.62 16.67 -21.09
C SER A 41 -21.34 15.65 -20.18
N CYS A 42 -21.89 16.14 -19.08
CA CYS A 42 -22.66 15.36 -18.10
C CYS A 42 -24.19 15.56 -18.20
N GLU A 43 -24.68 16.38 -19.14
CA GLU A 43 -26.11 16.65 -19.24
C GLU A 43 -26.90 15.37 -19.56
N ASN A 44 -27.79 15.00 -18.64
CA ASN A 44 -28.68 13.83 -18.70
C ASN A 44 -27.99 12.44 -18.68
N THR A 45 -26.76 12.30 -18.18
CA THR A 45 -26.11 10.99 -17.97
C THR A 45 -25.52 10.85 -16.55
N ILE A 46 -25.29 9.60 -16.12
CA ILE A 46 -24.65 9.31 -14.83
C ILE A 46 -23.14 9.56 -14.96
N CYS A 47 -22.70 10.76 -14.59
CA CYS A 47 -21.29 11.10 -14.52
C CYS A 47 -20.65 10.62 -13.21
N ASN A 48 -19.87 9.54 -13.30
CA ASN A 48 -18.93 9.17 -12.25
C ASN A 48 -17.57 9.85 -12.50
N PRO A 49 -16.93 10.44 -11.48
CA PRO A 49 -15.58 10.99 -11.63
C PRO A 49 -14.58 9.87 -11.96
N ARG A 50 -13.56 10.18 -12.77
CA ARG A 50 -12.51 9.22 -13.12
C ARG A 50 -11.78 8.73 -11.87
N ALA A 51 -11.38 7.46 -11.90
CA ALA A 51 -10.57 6.87 -10.85
C ALA A 51 -9.20 7.55 -10.72
N GLY A 52 -8.66 7.63 -9.50
CA GLY A 52 -7.35 8.25 -9.22
C GLY A 52 -6.65 7.66 -8.01
N ASP A 53 -5.34 7.96 -7.86
CA ASP A 53 -4.56 7.65 -6.67
C ASP A 53 -4.78 8.74 -5.61
N LEU A 54 -5.39 8.38 -4.47
CA LEU A 54 -5.65 9.29 -3.36
C LEU A 54 -4.39 9.94 -2.78
N LEU A 55 -3.24 9.27 -2.90
CA LEU A 55 -1.97 9.73 -2.35
C LEU A 55 -1.45 11.01 -3.03
N ILE A 56 -1.85 11.27 -4.28
CA ILE A 56 -1.39 12.44 -5.04
C ILE A 56 -2.01 13.70 -4.45
N GLY A 57 -1.16 14.63 -4.01
CA GLY A 57 -1.57 15.89 -3.38
C GLY A 57 -2.02 15.76 -1.92
N ARG A 58 -1.81 14.58 -1.29
CA ARG A 58 -2.14 14.30 0.12
C ARG A 58 -0.92 13.83 0.93
N GLU A 59 0.28 14.24 0.51
CA GLU A 59 1.54 13.98 1.22
C GLU A 59 1.46 14.37 2.71
N SER A 60 0.83 15.49 3.04
CA SER A 60 0.66 15.99 4.42
C SER A 60 -0.42 15.27 5.22
N SER A 61 -1.30 14.50 4.56
CA SER A 61 -2.37 13.72 5.21
C SER A 61 -1.91 12.30 5.58
N LEU A 62 -0.71 11.92 5.15
CA LEU A 62 -0.04 10.67 5.52
C LEU A 62 0.64 10.77 6.89
N TRP A 63 0.52 9.71 7.67
CA TRP A 63 1.23 9.54 8.94
C TRP A 63 1.75 8.10 9.06
N ALA A 64 2.86 7.92 9.78
CA ALA A 64 3.40 6.63 10.14
C ALA A 64 3.83 6.60 11.61
N SER A 65 3.61 5.48 12.30
CA SER A 65 3.93 5.33 13.73
C SER A 65 5.41 5.17 14.03
N SER A 66 6.24 4.91 13.01
CA SER A 66 7.69 4.75 13.09
C SER A 66 8.29 5.18 11.75
N THR A 67 9.47 5.78 11.77
CA THR A 67 10.23 6.15 10.56
C THR A 67 11.70 6.29 10.97
N CYS A 68 12.60 5.54 10.33
CA CYS A 68 14.03 5.63 10.64
C CYS A 68 14.58 7.02 10.32
N GLY A 69 15.61 7.45 11.01
CA GLY A 69 16.44 8.59 10.64
C GLY A 69 15.89 9.95 11.04
N LEU A 70 14.77 10.02 11.77
CA LEU A 70 14.10 11.30 12.11
C LEU A 70 14.87 12.14 13.12
N ASN A 71 15.44 11.50 14.16
CA ASN A 71 16.09 12.16 15.29
C ASN A 71 17.63 12.09 15.25
N GLY A 72 18.19 11.51 14.19
CA GLY A 72 19.62 11.22 14.02
C GLY A 72 19.80 10.19 12.91
N VAL A 73 21.02 9.98 12.43
CA VAL A 73 21.27 8.99 11.36
C VAL A 73 21.21 7.57 11.92
N GLU A 74 20.44 6.69 11.29
CA GLU A 74 20.30 5.28 11.68
C GLU A 74 20.91 4.37 10.61
N ALA A 75 21.73 3.38 11.00
CA ALA A 75 22.19 2.35 10.08
C ALA A 75 21.13 1.24 9.93
N TYR A 76 20.89 0.75 8.72
CA TYR A 76 20.04 -0.39 8.44
C TYR A 76 20.71 -1.35 7.45
N CYS A 77 20.35 -2.63 7.48
CA CYS A 77 20.96 -3.64 6.62
C CYS A 77 19.93 -4.43 5.83
N VAL A 78 20.20 -4.63 4.54
CA VAL A 78 19.38 -5.40 3.60
C VAL A 78 20.10 -6.73 3.32
N VAL A 79 19.47 -7.85 3.69
CA VAL A 79 19.95 -9.20 3.35
C VAL A 79 19.47 -9.55 1.95
N THR A 80 20.36 -10.04 1.07
CA THR A 80 20.03 -10.33 -0.33
C THR A 80 19.56 -11.77 -0.56
N THR A 81 19.08 -12.00 -1.79
CA THR A 81 18.89 -13.31 -2.45
C THR A 81 20.05 -14.30 -2.28
N SER A 82 21.27 -13.81 -2.00
CA SER A 82 22.50 -14.59 -1.93
C SER A 82 23.03 -14.82 -0.51
N GLY A 83 22.28 -14.41 0.53
CA GLY A 83 22.73 -14.42 1.92
C GLY A 83 23.71 -13.29 2.30
N LYS A 84 24.30 -12.59 1.33
CA LYS A 84 25.08 -11.38 1.57
C LYS A 84 24.19 -10.26 2.10
N SER A 85 24.61 -9.58 3.16
CA SER A 85 24.03 -8.31 3.59
C SER A 85 24.82 -7.12 3.06
N PHE A 86 24.13 -6.01 2.81
CA PHE A 86 24.74 -4.69 2.68
C PHE A 86 24.02 -3.73 3.63
N CYS A 87 24.75 -2.76 4.17
CA CYS A 87 24.20 -1.78 5.11
C CYS A 87 24.28 -0.37 4.51
N LYS A 88 23.31 0.46 4.87
CA LYS A 88 23.14 1.85 4.44
C LYS A 88 22.75 2.69 5.66
N GLU A 89 22.90 4.00 5.52
CA GLU A 89 22.40 4.98 6.48
C GLU A 89 20.98 5.39 6.13
N CYS A 90 20.20 5.83 7.10
CA CYS A 90 18.88 6.42 6.96
C CYS A 90 18.92 7.82 7.60
N ALA A 91 18.79 8.86 6.77
CA ALA A 91 18.96 10.27 7.12
C ALA A 91 17.65 11.06 6.89
N SER A 92 16.55 10.55 7.44
CA SER A 92 15.22 11.12 7.27
C SER A 92 14.95 12.43 8.03
N SER A 93 15.95 13.04 8.68
CA SER A 93 15.76 14.31 9.40
C SER A 93 15.32 15.43 8.46
N GLN A 94 15.73 15.38 7.19
CA GLN A 94 15.27 16.27 6.11
C GLN A 94 14.49 15.50 5.02
N PRO A 95 13.72 16.19 4.15
CA PRO A 95 13.06 15.56 2.99
C PRO A 95 14.04 14.88 2.02
N TYR A 96 13.52 13.95 1.22
CA TYR A 96 14.28 13.28 0.17
C TYR A 96 14.69 14.24 -0.94
N ASN A 97 15.96 14.15 -1.36
CA ASN A 97 16.48 14.82 -2.55
C ASN A 97 17.48 13.90 -3.24
N ALA A 98 17.28 13.61 -4.53
CA ALA A 98 18.08 12.64 -5.28
C ALA A 98 19.59 12.98 -5.36
N VAL A 99 19.99 14.23 -5.12
CA VAL A 99 21.39 14.69 -5.14
C VAL A 99 21.92 14.95 -3.73
N THR A 100 21.16 15.68 -2.89
CA THR A 100 21.67 16.17 -1.59
C THR A 100 21.25 15.33 -0.39
N ASN A 101 20.19 14.52 -0.50
CA ASN A 101 19.72 13.66 0.58
C ASN A 101 18.97 12.41 0.04
N PRO A 102 19.67 11.49 -0.64
CA PRO A 102 19.05 10.30 -1.25
C PRO A 102 18.64 9.24 -0.21
N GLU A 103 19.21 9.26 0.99
CA GLU A 103 18.97 8.28 2.06
C GLU A 103 17.87 8.71 3.06
N SER A 104 16.97 9.63 2.66
CA SER A 104 15.80 10.01 3.46
C SER A 104 14.58 9.16 3.10
N HIS A 105 13.94 8.56 4.10
CA HIS A 105 12.89 7.56 3.95
C HIS A 105 11.59 7.94 4.69
N ARG A 106 11.22 9.23 4.63
CA ARG A 106 9.99 9.80 5.22
C ARG A 106 8.71 9.25 4.57
N ILE A 107 7.57 9.37 5.25
CA ILE A 107 6.31 8.77 4.81
C ILE A 107 5.75 9.34 3.49
N ASP A 108 6.01 10.63 3.19
CA ASP A 108 5.63 11.26 1.92
C ASP A 108 6.28 10.62 0.68
N ASN A 109 7.33 9.80 0.89
CA ASN A 109 7.98 9.04 -0.17
C ASN A 109 7.12 7.95 -0.79
N VAL A 110 6.04 7.49 -0.13
CA VAL A 110 5.15 6.46 -0.69
C VAL A 110 4.26 6.97 -1.84
N VAL A 111 4.19 8.29 -2.03
CA VAL A 111 3.42 8.90 -3.12
C VAL A 111 4.15 8.68 -4.45
N SER A 112 3.63 7.76 -5.24
CA SER A 112 4.19 7.42 -6.56
C SER A 112 3.83 8.50 -7.57
N ARG A 113 4.82 9.28 -7.98
CA ARG A 113 4.71 10.22 -9.10
C ARG A 113 5.00 9.51 -10.43
N VAL A 114 4.75 10.18 -11.55
CA VAL A 114 5.10 9.71 -12.90
C VAL A 114 6.19 10.63 -13.46
N PRO A 115 7.36 10.11 -13.91
CA PRO A 115 7.79 8.71 -13.82
C PRO A 115 7.99 8.26 -12.37
N SER A 116 7.81 6.96 -12.12
CA SER A 116 7.99 6.38 -10.77
C SER A 116 9.47 6.30 -10.42
N ASN A 117 9.83 6.75 -9.22
CA ASN A 117 11.20 6.65 -8.70
C ASN A 117 11.30 5.49 -7.69
N PRO A 118 11.90 4.33 -8.06
CA PRO A 118 12.04 3.18 -7.17
C PRO A 118 13.05 3.40 -6.03
N GLU A 119 13.83 4.48 -6.09
CA GLU A 119 14.76 4.91 -5.03
C GLU A 119 14.13 5.93 -4.06
N ARG A 120 12.81 6.14 -4.14
CA ARG A 120 12.03 6.90 -3.14
C ARG A 120 11.04 5.96 -2.45
N TRP A 121 11.29 5.64 -1.17
CA TRP A 121 10.41 4.80 -0.34
C TRP A 121 10.35 5.31 1.11
N TRP A 122 9.40 4.78 1.88
CA TRP A 122 9.32 4.97 3.33
C TRP A 122 9.88 3.76 4.09
N GLN A 123 10.52 4.00 5.23
CA GLN A 123 11.10 2.95 6.06
C GLN A 123 10.92 3.21 7.55
N SER A 124 10.44 2.21 8.30
CA SER A 124 10.38 2.21 9.77
C SER A 124 11.77 2.11 10.41
N GLU A 125 11.84 2.39 11.71
CA GLU A 125 13.01 2.07 12.54
C GLU A 125 13.29 0.55 12.54
N ASN A 126 14.53 0.19 12.85
CA ASN A 126 14.96 -1.21 12.93
C ASN A 126 14.26 -1.95 14.09
N GLY A 127 13.88 -3.22 13.86
CA GLY A 127 13.31 -4.08 14.91
C GLY A 127 11.86 -3.77 15.32
N ILE A 128 11.24 -2.71 14.80
CA ILE A 128 9.83 -2.43 15.10
C ILE A 128 8.92 -3.37 14.32
N HIS A 129 8.24 -4.26 15.04
CA HIS A 129 7.41 -5.34 14.46
C HIS A 129 5.93 -4.98 14.28
N ASN A 130 5.47 -3.88 14.89
CA ASN A 130 4.11 -3.37 14.79
C ASN A 130 4.18 -1.92 14.32
N VAL A 131 4.10 -1.70 13.01
CA VAL A 131 4.12 -0.35 12.42
C VAL A 131 2.80 -0.09 11.72
N SER A 132 2.22 1.08 11.94
CA SER A 132 1.04 1.57 11.24
C SER A 132 1.37 2.71 10.29
N ILE A 133 0.80 2.68 9.08
CA ILE A 133 0.67 3.84 8.20
C ILE A 133 -0.82 4.22 8.14
N VAL A 134 -1.11 5.51 8.20
CA VAL A 134 -2.44 6.10 8.10
C VAL A 134 -2.48 7.06 6.92
N LEU A 135 -3.49 6.94 6.06
CA LEU A 135 -3.90 8.01 5.14
C LEU A 135 -5.18 8.66 5.69
N ASN A 136 -5.06 9.87 6.21
CA ASN A 136 -6.21 10.69 6.59
C ASN A 136 -6.83 11.31 5.33
N LEU A 137 -8.16 11.33 5.25
CA LEU A 137 -8.89 11.96 4.16
C LEU A 137 -9.80 13.05 4.71
N ASP A 138 -9.80 14.17 4.01
CA ASP A 138 -10.61 15.37 4.23
C ASP A 138 -12.09 15.15 3.93
N THR A 139 -12.38 14.21 3.03
CA THR A 139 -13.74 13.88 2.58
C THR A 139 -13.90 12.37 2.35
N GLN A 140 -15.07 11.97 1.87
CA GLN A 140 -15.46 10.59 1.62
C GLN A 140 -15.10 10.15 0.20
N PHE A 141 -14.64 8.90 0.04
CA PHE A 141 -14.26 8.31 -1.24
C PHE A 141 -14.61 6.82 -1.32
N GLN A 142 -15.12 6.38 -2.47
CA GLN A 142 -15.33 4.95 -2.71
C GLN A 142 -14.01 4.28 -3.08
N PHE A 143 -13.44 3.57 -2.12
CA PHE A 143 -12.21 2.83 -2.30
C PHE A 143 -12.41 1.59 -3.17
N ILE A 144 -11.62 1.45 -4.24
CA ILE A 144 -11.70 0.30 -5.16
C ILE A 144 -10.52 -0.66 -5.01
N SER A 145 -9.30 -0.17 -4.77
CA SER A 145 -8.15 -1.05 -4.57
C SER A 145 -6.97 -0.46 -3.79
N THR A 146 -6.35 -1.31 -2.98
CA THR A 146 -5.05 -1.10 -2.35
C THR A 146 -3.99 -1.74 -3.21
N ILE A 147 -2.93 -1.00 -3.56
CA ILE A 147 -1.69 -1.58 -4.08
C ILE A 147 -0.51 -1.07 -3.25
N LEU A 148 0.03 -1.96 -2.41
CA LEU A 148 1.28 -1.73 -1.68
C LEU A 148 2.44 -2.35 -2.45
N ARG A 149 3.54 -1.60 -2.58
CA ARG A 149 4.80 -2.08 -3.15
C ARG A 149 5.90 -1.93 -2.12
N PHE A 150 6.60 -3.01 -1.80
CA PHE A 150 7.60 -3.03 -0.74
C PHE A 150 9.03 -2.98 -1.32
N LYS A 151 9.90 -2.14 -0.75
CA LYS A 151 11.34 -2.09 -1.10
C LYS A 151 12.11 -3.31 -0.58
N THR A 152 11.59 -3.99 0.46
CA THR A 152 12.15 -5.25 0.97
C THR A 152 11.04 -6.29 1.15
N TYR A 153 11.46 -7.55 1.27
CA TYR A 153 10.79 -8.69 1.86
C TYR A 153 9.51 -8.32 2.64
N ARG A 154 8.36 -8.72 2.07
CA ARG A 154 7.00 -8.38 2.51
C ARG A 154 6.71 -8.78 3.96
N PRO A 155 5.66 -8.22 4.60
CA PRO A 155 5.25 -8.64 5.93
C PRO A 155 4.93 -10.15 6.00
N ALA A 156 5.38 -10.79 7.09
CA ALA A 156 4.94 -12.13 7.52
C ALA A 156 3.42 -12.20 7.60
N ALA A 157 2.86 -11.15 8.18
CA ALA A 157 1.47 -10.90 8.43
C ALA A 157 1.22 -9.39 8.31
N MET A 158 0.07 -9.01 7.76
CA MET A 158 -0.42 -7.64 7.79
C MET A 158 -1.94 -7.64 7.68
N TYR A 159 -2.57 -6.53 8.05
CA TYR A 159 -3.98 -6.32 7.81
C TYR A 159 -4.26 -4.88 7.39
N LEU A 160 -5.40 -4.72 6.73
CA LEU A 160 -5.91 -3.44 6.27
C LEU A 160 -7.17 -3.10 7.07
N GLU A 161 -7.21 -1.89 7.63
CA GLU A 161 -8.41 -1.34 8.26
C GLU A 161 -8.94 -0.15 7.48
N ARG A 162 -10.25 0.07 7.58
CA ARG A 162 -10.92 1.29 7.13
C ARG A 162 -11.77 1.91 8.23
N SER A 163 -11.79 3.23 8.31
CA SER A 163 -12.67 4.00 9.19
C SER A 163 -13.66 4.86 8.39
N TYR A 164 -14.94 4.75 8.74
CA TYR A 164 -16.06 5.48 8.13
C TYR A 164 -16.44 6.79 8.83
N ASP A 165 -15.82 7.06 9.98
CA ASP A 165 -16.16 8.12 10.93
C ASP A 165 -14.93 8.96 11.28
N PHE A 166 -14.03 9.14 10.31
CA PHE A 166 -12.81 9.95 10.38
C PHE A 166 -11.87 9.55 11.53
N GLY A 167 -11.63 8.24 11.66
CA GLY A 167 -10.67 7.64 12.59
C GLY A 167 -11.23 7.28 13.97
N ARG A 168 -12.53 7.48 14.23
CA ARG A 168 -13.14 7.17 15.54
C ARG A 168 -13.35 5.66 15.75
N SER A 169 -13.74 4.93 14.71
CA SER A 169 -13.85 3.47 14.71
C SER A 169 -13.23 2.87 13.45
N TRP A 170 -12.68 1.66 13.60
CA TRP A 170 -11.90 1.00 12.57
C TRP A 170 -12.42 -0.41 12.33
N LYS A 171 -12.51 -0.81 11.05
CA LYS A 171 -12.94 -2.16 10.63
C LYS A 171 -11.87 -2.78 9.75
N ARG A 172 -11.31 -3.91 10.20
CA ARG A 172 -10.45 -4.78 9.38
C ARG A 172 -11.26 -5.31 8.20
N TYR A 173 -10.71 -5.19 6.98
CA TYR A 173 -11.40 -5.61 5.75
C TYR A 173 -10.56 -6.53 4.85
N ALA A 174 -9.30 -6.78 5.20
CA ALA A 174 -8.44 -7.79 4.60
C ALA A 174 -7.30 -8.17 5.55
N TYR A 175 -6.94 -9.45 5.60
CA TYR A 175 -5.75 -9.97 6.26
C TYR A 175 -4.84 -10.67 5.24
N PHE A 176 -3.53 -10.57 5.44
CA PHE A 176 -2.51 -11.23 4.63
C PHE A 176 -1.52 -11.90 5.55
N SER A 177 -1.24 -13.19 5.38
CA SER A 177 -0.18 -13.87 6.13
C SER A 177 0.31 -15.12 5.41
N SER A 178 1.59 -15.42 5.52
CA SER A 178 2.17 -16.70 5.04
C SER A 178 1.66 -17.93 5.82
N ASN A 179 1.03 -17.71 6.98
CA ASN A 179 0.34 -18.74 7.76
C ASN A 179 -0.85 -18.12 8.50
N CYS A 180 -1.96 -17.95 7.79
CA CYS A 180 -3.20 -17.36 8.32
C CYS A 180 -3.68 -18.05 9.61
N LYS A 181 -3.62 -19.39 9.68
CA LYS A 181 -4.02 -20.17 10.87
C LYS A 181 -3.17 -19.87 12.11
N ARG A 182 -1.89 -19.52 11.95
CA ARG A 182 -1.00 -19.12 13.05
C ARG A 182 -1.23 -17.67 13.47
N ASP A 183 -1.25 -16.75 12.50
CA ASP A 183 -1.21 -15.31 12.80
C ASP A 183 -2.60 -14.70 13.04
N PHE A 184 -3.64 -15.28 12.42
CA PHE A 184 -5.03 -14.83 12.47
C PHE A 184 -6.00 -16.03 12.61
N PRO A 185 -5.88 -16.84 13.69
CA PRO A 185 -6.58 -18.14 13.83
C PRO A 185 -8.12 -18.07 13.77
N THR A 186 -8.70 -16.91 14.05
CA THR A 186 -10.16 -16.67 14.03
C THR A 186 -10.69 -16.21 12.68
N ILE A 187 -9.82 -15.95 11.70
CA ILE A 187 -10.18 -15.39 10.39
C ILE A 187 -10.24 -16.49 9.34
N TYR A 188 -11.31 -16.49 8.54
CA TYR A 188 -11.48 -17.47 7.47
C TYR A 188 -10.41 -17.30 6.37
N GLU A 189 -9.68 -18.37 6.10
CA GLU A 189 -8.72 -18.47 5.00
C GLU A 189 -9.42 -19.09 3.78
N GLY A 190 -9.62 -18.30 2.73
CA GLY A 190 -10.37 -18.71 1.55
C GLY A 190 -10.91 -17.55 0.71
N PRO A 191 -11.64 -17.84 -0.39
CA PRO A 191 -12.30 -16.84 -1.20
C PRO A 191 -13.41 -16.13 -0.41
N ARG A 192 -13.66 -14.86 -0.76
CA ARG A 192 -14.82 -14.11 -0.24
C ARG A 192 -16.09 -14.70 -0.84
N ARG A 193 -17.14 -14.84 -0.03
CA ARG A 193 -18.51 -15.17 -0.43
C ARG A 193 -19.37 -13.92 -0.58
N THR A 194 -19.07 -12.87 0.20
CA THR A 194 -19.70 -11.55 0.11
C THR A 194 -18.67 -10.43 -0.03
N LEU A 195 -19.06 -9.27 -0.58
CA LEU A 195 -18.25 -8.05 -0.61
C LEU A 195 -17.77 -7.60 0.79
N THR A 196 -18.55 -7.93 1.83
CA THR A 196 -18.26 -7.60 3.23
C THR A 196 -17.40 -8.63 3.96
N ASP A 197 -17.10 -9.77 3.35
CA ASP A 197 -16.32 -10.82 4.00
C ASP A 197 -14.89 -10.38 4.25
N VAL A 198 -14.46 -10.59 5.49
CA VAL A 198 -13.09 -10.32 5.94
C VAL A 198 -12.34 -11.64 5.98
N THR A 199 -11.54 -11.91 4.95
CA THR A 199 -10.75 -13.13 4.83
C THR A 199 -9.26 -12.89 5.03
N CYS A 200 -8.52 -13.97 5.29
CA CYS A 200 -7.07 -14.01 5.25
C CYS A 200 -6.59 -14.71 3.98
N THR A 201 -5.52 -14.20 3.36
CA THR A 201 -4.89 -14.82 2.19
C THR A 201 -3.37 -14.85 2.29
N GLY A 202 -2.77 -16.00 1.95
CA GLY A 202 -1.32 -16.16 1.83
C GLY A 202 -0.73 -15.82 0.46
N VAL A 203 -1.58 -15.56 -0.55
CA VAL A 203 -1.16 -15.34 -1.95
C VAL A 203 -0.09 -14.25 -2.08
N TYR A 204 -0.24 -13.16 -1.31
CA TYR A 204 0.66 -12.01 -1.37
C TYR A 204 1.77 -12.02 -0.31
N SER A 205 1.81 -13.02 0.59
CA SER A 205 2.77 -13.11 1.70
C SER A 205 3.92 -14.09 1.45
N GLN A 206 4.14 -14.50 0.20
CA GLN A 206 5.32 -15.29 -0.15
C GLN A 206 6.62 -14.50 0.09
N LEU A 207 7.69 -15.23 0.40
CA LEU A 207 9.06 -14.70 0.48
C LEU A 207 9.58 -14.21 -0.89
N THR A 208 8.91 -14.62 -1.96
CA THR A 208 9.30 -14.44 -3.35
C THR A 208 8.29 -13.61 -4.13
N PRO A 209 8.74 -12.53 -4.84
CA PRO A 209 10.04 -11.35 -4.13
C PRO A 209 10.13 -10.85 -2.69
N SER A 210 11.42 -10.58 -2.44
CA SER A 210 12.02 -9.41 -1.80
C SER A 210 11.43 -8.07 -2.22
N GLU A 211 12.03 -7.48 -3.25
CA GLU A 211 12.02 -6.08 -3.60
C GLU A 211 11.06 -5.89 -4.76
N GLY A 212 10.22 -4.86 -4.64
CA GLY A 212 9.11 -4.68 -5.55
C GLY A 212 8.00 -5.70 -5.38
N GLY A 213 8.00 -6.50 -4.30
CA GLY A 213 6.87 -7.35 -3.94
C GLY A 213 5.61 -6.52 -3.75
N VAL A 214 4.51 -6.97 -4.37
CA VAL A 214 3.22 -6.28 -4.37
C VAL A 214 2.23 -7.04 -3.49
N VAL A 215 1.45 -6.30 -2.70
CA VAL A 215 0.23 -6.77 -2.03
C VAL A 215 -0.93 -5.96 -2.61
N GLY A 216 -1.85 -6.65 -3.28
CA GLY A 216 -3.05 -6.08 -3.86
C GLY A 216 -4.29 -6.47 -3.05
N GLN A 217 -5.16 -5.52 -2.76
CA GLN A 217 -6.53 -5.80 -2.33
C GLN A 217 -7.48 -5.05 -3.25
N PHE A 218 -8.23 -5.78 -4.06
CA PHE A 218 -9.26 -5.22 -4.93
C PHE A 218 -10.63 -5.46 -4.28
N ILE A 219 -11.57 -4.54 -4.47
CA ILE A 219 -12.98 -4.85 -4.27
C ILE A 219 -13.49 -5.41 -5.59
N ASP A 220 -13.49 -6.73 -5.72
CA ASP A 220 -14.01 -7.41 -6.91
C ASP A 220 -15.51 -7.16 -7.02
N LEU A 221 -15.90 -6.25 -7.91
CA LEU A 221 -17.31 -5.95 -8.20
C LEU A 221 -17.93 -7.00 -9.14
N GLU A 222 -17.13 -7.71 -9.94
CA GLU A 222 -17.60 -8.66 -10.96
C GLU A 222 -18.52 -9.77 -10.41
N PRO A 223 -18.22 -10.46 -9.28
CA PRO A 223 -19.09 -11.52 -8.77
C PRO A 223 -20.47 -11.03 -8.29
N PHE A 224 -20.64 -9.71 -8.12
CA PHE A 224 -21.82 -9.09 -7.49
C PHE A 224 -22.61 -8.19 -8.46
N LEU A 225 -22.10 -7.95 -9.67
CA LEU A 225 -22.84 -7.26 -10.74
C LEU A 225 -23.99 -8.11 -11.30
N HIS A 226 -23.97 -9.43 -11.13
CA HIS A 226 -25.06 -10.35 -11.48
C HIS A 226 -26.31 -10.24 -10.58
N THR A 227 -26.39 -9.24 -9.69
CA THR A 227 -27.57 -8.98 -8.84
C THR A 227 -28.22 -7.61 -9.11
N PHE A 228 -27.82 -6.94 -10.20
CA PHE A 228 -28.36 -5.64 -10.63
C PHE A 228 -28.87 -5.62 -12.09
N ILE A 229 -29.39 -6.76 -12.57
CA ILE A 229 -30.21 -6.90 -13.77
C ILE A 229 -31.47 -7.71 -13.40
#